data_AF-A0A968HJA5-F1
#
_entry.id   AF-A0A968HJA5-F1
#
_cell.length_a   1.000
_cell.length_b   1.000
_cell.length_c   1.000
_cell.angle_alpha   90.00
_cell.angle_beta   90.00
_cell.angle_gamma   90.00
#
_symmetry.space_group_name_H-M   'P 1'
#
loop_
_entity.id
_entity.type
_entity.pdbx_description
1 polymer ?
#
loop_
_entity_poly.entity_id
_entity_poly.type
_entity_poly.pdbx_seq_one_letter_code
_entity_poly.pdbx_strand_id
1 'polypeptide(L)'
;SVVRNNYFWALRAIAGHAPRYGDWEYEAEVWLALKRVLLAFQESGYLGLSETQLEFPPDFDNIPPVLRSVSRWIDPQTSELMP
;
A
#
# COMPACT_ATOMS: atom_id res chain seq x y z
N SER A 1 1.81 4.16 -9.20
CA SER A 1 1.29 4.59 -7.90
C SER A 1 2.16 3.97 -6.83
N VAL A 2 2.82 4.78 -6.01
CA VAL A 2 3.84 4.36 -5.04
C VAL A 2 3.17 3.94 -3.75
N VAL A 3 3.40 2.71 -3.29
CA VAL A 3 2.92 2.22 -1.99
C VAL A 3 4.12 1.77 -1.17
N ARG A 4 4.44 2.49 -0.10
CA ARG A 4 5.44 2.07 0.89
C ARG A 4 4.74 1.26 1.98
N ASN A 5 5.11 -0.02 2.11
CA ASN A 5 4.70 -0.84 3.24
C ASN A 5 5.93 -1.56 3.80
N ASN A 6 6.39 -1.14 4.98
CA ASN A 6 7.62 -1.62 5.60
C ASN A 6 7.50 -3.00 6.29
N TYR A 7 6.33 -3.64 6.33
CA TYR A 7 6.11 -4.83 7.17
C TYR A 7 5.84 -6.14 6.42
N PHE A 8 5.76 -6.13 5.08
CA PHE A 8 5.24 -7.29 4.36
C PHE A 8 6.15 -7.90 3.29
N TRP A 9 6.96 -8.87 3.70
CA TRP A 9 7.51 -9.86 2.75
C TRP A 9 6.42 -10.57 1.94
N ALA A 10 5.23 -10.78 2.52
CA ALA A 10 4.10 -11.41 1.85
C ALA A 10 3.58 -10.57 0.66
N LEU A 11 3.65 -9.24 0.76
CA LEU A 11 3.26 -8.36 -0.33
C LEU A 11 4.30 -8.38 -1.45
N ARG A 12 5.59 -8.53 -1.12
CA ARG A 12 6.65 -8.76 -2.12
C ARG A 12 6.42 -10.03 -2.94
N ALA A 13 5.85 -11.08 -2.34
CA ALA A 13 5.58 -12.34 -3.03
C ALA A 13 4.48 -12.25 -4.09
N ILE A 14 3.66 -11.19 -4.06
CA ILE A 14 2.60 -10.93 -5.04
C ILE A 14 2.88 -9.71 -5.91
N ALA A 15 4.05 -9.08 -5.78
CA ALA A 15 4.46 -7.95 -6.62
C ALA A 15 5.06 -8.45 -7.93
N GLY A 16 4.62 -7.90 -9.06
CA GLY A 16 5.20 -8.13 -10.38
C GLY A 16 6.63 -7.62 -10.51
N HIS A 17 6.93 -6.53 -9.82
CA HIS A 17 8.27 -5.97 -9.75
C HIS A 17 8.58 -5.46 -8.34
N ALA A 18 9.70 -5.89 -7.76
CA ALA A 18 10.12 -5.50 -6.41
C ALA A 18 11.64 -5.28 -6.35
N PRO A 19 12.14 -4.13 -6.85
CA PRO A 19 13.55 -3.80 -6.85
C PRO A 19 14.07 -3.63 -5.41
N ARG A 20 15.37 -3.86 -5.22
CA ARG A 20 16.00 -3.81 -3.89
C ARG A 20 15.95 -2.41 -3.24
N TYR A 21 15.97 -1.36 -4.05
CA TYR A 21 16.02 0.04 -3.62
C TYR A 21 14.98 0.88 -4.37
N GLY A 22 13.73 0.43 -4.40
CA GLY A 22 12.64 1.13 -5.06
C GLY A 22 11.28 0.61 -4.65
N ASP A 23 10.24 1.23 -5.19
CA ASP A 23 8.86 0.91 -4.87
C ASP A 23 8.43 -0.42 -5.51
N TRP A 24 7.48 -1.10 -4.87
CA TRP A 24 6.93 -2.34 -5.42
C TRP A 24 5.78 -2.04 -6.35
N GLU A 25 5.81 -2.68 -7.51
CA GLU A 25 4.78 -2.54 -8.54
C GLU A 25 3.91 -3.79 -8.56
N TYR A 26 2.61 -3.57 -8.64
CA TYR A 26 1.60 -4.62 -8.62
C TYR A 26 0.74 -4.51 -9.87
N GLU A 27 0.57 -5.63 -10.55
CA GLU A 27 -0.37 -5.78 -11.65
C GLU A 27 -1.82 -5.68 -11.16
N ALA A 28 -2.73 -5.27 -12.04
CA ALA A 28 -4.12 -5.07 -11.66
C ALA A 28 -4.79 -6.38 -11.18
N GLU A 29 -4.36 -7.51 -11.73
CA GLU A 29 -4.84 -8.86 -11.46
C GLU A 29 -4.62 -9.28 -9.99
N VAL A 30 -3.58 -8.75 -9.34
CA VAL A 30 -3.24 -9.11 -7.95
C VAL A 30 -3.87 -8.18 -6.91
N TRP A 31 -4.52 -7.09 -7.32
CA TRP A 31 -5.10 -6.09 -6.40
C TRP A 31 -6.17 -6.68 -5.47
N LEU A 32 -6.95 -7.65 -5.94
CA LEU A 32 -7.95 -8.31 -5.11
C LEU A 32 -7.30 -9.15 -3.99
N ALA A 33 -6.21 -9.85 -4.31
CA ALA A 33 -5.45 -10.62 -3.34
C ALA A 33 -4.79 -9.68 -2.31
N LEU A 34 -4.14 -8.62 -2.79
CA LEU A 34 -3.56 -7.55 -1.97
C LEU A 34 -4.57 -6.99 -0.96
N LYS A 35 -5.79 -6.63 -1.43
CA LYS A 35 -6.87 -6.12 -0.57
C LYS A 35 -7.22 -7.09 0.56
N ARG A 36 -7.40 -8.38 0.24
CA ARG A 36 -7.80 -9.41 1.22
C ARG A 36 -6.73 -9.61 2.28
N VAL A 37 -5.47 -9.63 1.86
CA VAL A 37 -4.32 -9.77 2.77
C VAL A 37 -4.28 -8.59 3.75
N LEU A 38 -4.38 -7.36 3.26
CA LEU A 38 -4.38 -6.17 4.10
C LEU A 38 -5.58 -6.10 5.06
N LEU A 39 -6.79 -6.46 4.60
CA LEU A 39 -7.96 -6.54 5.46
C LEU A 39 -7.79 -7.58 6.57
N ALA A 40 -7.25 -8.76 6.25
CA ALA A 40 -7.00 -9.79 7.26
C ALA A 40 -6.03 -9.29 8.34
N PHE A 41 -5.01 -8.51 7.97
CA PHE A 41 -4.12 -7.89 8.95
C PHE A 41 -4.80 -6.81 9.79
N GLN A 42 -5.63 -5.96 9.20
CA GLN A 42 -6.43 -4.97 9.94
C GLN A 42 -7.35 -5.64 10.97
N GLU A 43 -8.07 -6.68 10.57
CA GLU A 43 -9.00 -7.42 11.43
C GLU A 43 -8.28 -8.21 12.54
N SER A 44 -7.04 -8.64 12.30
CA SER A 44 -6.24 -9.35 13.30
C SER A 44 -5.80 -8.48 14.48
N GLY A 45 -5.79 -7.15 14.31
CA GLY A 45 -5.29 -6.19 15.31
C GLY A 45 -3.79 -6.31 15.61
N TYR A 46 -3.04 -7.12 14.84
CA TYR A 46 -1.62 -7.40 15.10
C TYR A 46 -0.69 -6.28 14.63
N LEU A 47 -1.17 -5.39 13.76
CA LEU A 47 -0.41 -4.28 13.19
C LEU A 47 -1.18 -2.97 13.30
N GLY A 48 -0.45 -1.86 13.29
CA GLY A 48 -1.04 -0.53 13.29
C GLY A 48 -1.86 -0.27 12.01
N LEU A 49 -2.90 0.57 12.12
CA LEU A 49 -3.72 0.97 10.97
C LEU A 49 -2.90 1.60 9.85
N SER A 50 -1.83 2.34 10.17
CA SER A 50 -0.94 2.95 9.18
C SER A 50 -0.11 1.92 8.40
N GLU A 51 0.23 0.78 9.00
CA GLU A 51 1.08 -0.25 8.39
C GLU A 51 0.29 -1.18 7.46
N THR A 52 -1.03 -1.16 7.59
CA THR A 52 -1.95 -2.03 6.84
C THR A 52 -2.78 -1.26 5.83
N GLN A 53 -2.47 0.02 5.62
CA GLN A 53 -3.09 0.86 4.60
C GLN A 53 -2.10 1.18 3.48
N LEU A 54 -2.60 1.18 2.26
CA LEU A 54 -1.89 1.63 1.08
C LEU A 54 -1.91 3.16 1.03
N GLU A 55 -0.75 3.76 0.92
CA GLU A 55 -0.62 5.20 0.81
C GLU A 55 -0.64 5.63 -0.65
N PHE A 56 -1.45 6.65 -0.97
CA PHE A 56 -1.53 7.24 -2.29
C PHE A 56 -1.16 8.72 -2.23
N PRO A 57 -0.29 9.22 -3.13
CA PRO A 57 0.04 10.63 -3.18
C PRO A 57 -1.19 11.46 -3.58
N PRO A 58 -1.34 12.69 -3.07
CA PRO A 58 -2.51 13.53 -3.35
C PRO A 58 -2.67 13.87 -4.83
N ASP A 59 -1.58 13.87 -5.59
CA ASP A 59 -1.56 14.10 -7.04
C ASP A 59 -2.02 12.88 -7.85
N PHE A 60 -2.34 11.76 -7.19
CA PHE A 60 -2.85 10.57 -7.86
C PHE A 60 -4.34 10.73 -8.17
N ASP A 61 -4.70 10.73 -9.45
CA ASP A 61 -6.05 11.07 -9.92
C ASP A 61 -7.18 10.34 -9.19
N ASN A 62 -7.05 9.03 -9.00
CA ASN A 62 -8.08 8.21 -8.36
C ASN A 62 -7.53 6.90 -7.79
N ILE A 63 -7.79 6.63 -6.50
CA ILE A 63 -7.55 5.32 -5.91
C ILE A 63 -8.48 4.28 -6.58
N PRO A 64 -7.94 3.15 -7.09
CA PRO A 64 -8.73 2.10 -7.69
C PRO A 64 -9.84 1.63 -6.75
N PRO A 65 -11.09 1.45 -7.24
CA PRO A 65 -12.23 1.10 -6.38
C PRO A 65 -12.02 -0.13 -5.50
N VAL A 66 -11.30 -1.14 -6.01
CA VAL A 66 -10.99 -2.37 -5.26
C VAL A 66 -10.10 -2.10 -4.04
N LEU A 67 -9.20 -1.11 -4.11
CA LEU A 67 -8.23 -0.80 -3.06
C LEU A 67 -8.72 0.25 -2.06
N ARG A 68 -9.76 1.02 -2.37
CA ARG A 68 -10.22 2.16 -1.53
C ARG A 68 -10.39 1.84 -0.04
N SER A 69 -10.90 0.65 0.29
CA SER A 69 -11.16 0.26 1.69
C SER A 69 -9.90 0.00 2.51
N VAL A 70 -8.76 -0.21 1.84
CA VAL A 70 -7.45 -0.46 2.46
C VAL A 70 -6.45 0.62 2.08
N SER A 71 -6.92 1.81 1.73
CA SER A 71 -6.08 2.90 1.24
C SER A 71 -6.31 4.20 2.01
N ARG A 72 -5.29 5.05 2.03
CA ARG A 72 -5.34 6.42 2.55
C ARG A 72 -4.56 7.35 1.63
N TRP A 73 -4.90 8.62 1.68
CA TRP A 73 -4.07 9.66 1.09
C TRP A 73 -2.89 9.98 2.01
N ILE A 74 -1.72 10.22 1.40
CA ILE A 74 -0.57 10.78 2.08
C ILE A 74 -0.90 12.23 2.43
N ASP A 75 -0.65 12.64 3.67
CA ASP A 75 -0.77 14.04 4.06
C ASP A 75 0.38 14.83 3.39
N PRO A 76 0.09 15.88 2.61
CA PRO A 76 1.11 16.69 1.96
C PRO A 76 2.18 17.22 2.93
N GLN A 77 1.84 17.46 4.20
CA GLN A 77 2.77 17.92 5.24
C GLN A 77 3.79 16.85 5.67
N THR A 78 3.48 15.56 5.46
CA THR A 78 4.39 14.44 5.77
C THR A 78 5.53 14.34 4.74
N SER A 79 5.27 14.79 3.50
CA SER A 79 6.26 14.79 2.41
C SER A 79 7.37 15.84 2.61
N GLU A 80 7.09 16.98 3.25
CA GLU A 80 8.09 18.05 3.48
C GLU A 80 9.07 17.74 4.62
N LEU A 81 8.77 16.74 5.46
CA LEU A 81 9.58 16.38 6.63
C LEU A 81 10.60 15.26 6.37
N MET A 82 10.68 14.70 5.16
CA MET A 82 11.73 13.75 4.78
C MET A 82 12.64 14.36 3.69
N PRO A 83 13.92 14.67 4.00
CA PRO A 83 14.91 15.04 2.99
C PRO A 83 15.29 13.86 2.08
#